data_AF-A0A956BXU7-F1
#
_entry.id   AF-A0A956BXU7-F1
#
_cell.length_a   1.000
_cell.length_b   1.000
_cell.length_c   1.000
_cell.angle_alpha   90.00
_cell.angle_beta   90.00
_cell.angle_gamma   90.00
#
_symmetry.space_group_name_H-M   'P 1'
#
loop_
_entity.id
_entity.type
_entity.pdbx_description
1 polymer ?
#
loop_
_entity_poly.entity_id
_entity_poly.type
_entity_poly.pdbx_seq_one_letter_code
_entity_poly.pdbx_strand_id
1 'polypeptide(L)'
;MKRTEIRVGLIGVGVVGQGILRLLSDNAKQIRERLGVPIVMARMVARDPKKARTDGIARDRLTFNPKDVTQNPNIDIVVEVMGGVDPAYDIVREAIANGKHVVTANKALMAERGNELIELAERKNVDLYFEGAVAGGVPILRLLREAMSSDRITRLRGIVNGTSNYVLTEMGEKGLSFDAAVRGAQEKGYAEADPTLDISGGDAAHKLTILATLAFGAPVRHAD
;
A
#
# COMPACT_ATOMS: atom_id res chain seq x y z
N MET A 1 6.90 -25.08 16.73
CA MET A 1 8.12 -25.27 15.93
C MET A 1 8.71 -23.91 15.59
N LYS A 2 10.03 -23.74 15.70
CA LYS A 2 10.70 -22.51 15.25
C LYS A 2 10.57 -22.46 13.72
N ARG A 3 9.93 -21.43 13.16
CA ARG A 3 9.85 -21.28 11.69
C ARG A 3 11.27 -21.13 11.13
N THR A 4 11.54 -21.78 10.00
CA THR A 4 12.85 -21.73 9.32
C THR A 4 12.91 -20.66 8.23
N GLU A 5 11.76 -20.16 7.78
CA GLU A 5 11.59 -19.09 6.80
C GLU A 5 10.21 -18.42 6.99
N ILE A 6 10.05 -17.23 6.41
CA ILE A 6 8.77 -16.53 6.29
C ILE A 6 8.38 -16.51 4.81
N ARG A 7 7.21 -17.03 4.47
CA ARG A 7 6.73 -17.14 3.09
C ARG A 7 5.74 -16.04 2.74
N VAL A 8 6.04 -15.31 1.67
CA VAL A 8 5.24 -14.17 1.20
C VAL A 8 4.55 -14.51 -0.13
N GLY A 9 3.28 -14.15 -0.24
CA GLY A 9 2.56 -14.09 -1.50
C GLY A 9 2.35 -12.64 -1.93
N LEU A 10 2.71 -12.28 -3.15
CA LEU A 10 2.57 -10.92 -3.69
C LEU A 10 1.38 -10.84 -4.65
N ILE A 11 0.43 -9.94 -4.39
CA ILE A 11 -0.67 -9.59 -5.28
C ILE A 11 -0.36 -8.27 -5.96
N GLY A 12 -0.08 -8.32 -7.27
CA GLY A 12 0.32 -7.15 -8.05
C GLY A 12 1.84 -7.09 -8.26
N VAL A 13 2.24 -7.21 -9.52
CA VAL A 13 3.65 -7.17 -9.96
C VAL A 13 3.96 -5.92 -10.80
N GLY A 14 3.24 -4.82 -10.54
CA GLY A 14 3.50 -3.51 -11.15
C GLY A 14 4.74 -2.82 -10.58
N VAL A 15 4.85 -1.50 -10.73
CA VAL A 15 6.02 -0.71 -10.29
C VAL A 15 6.35 -0.93 -8.80
N VAL A 16 5.35 -0.84 -7.92
CA VAL A 16 5.53 -1.05 -6.48
C VAL A 16 5.92 -2.50 -6.19
N GLY A 17 5.24 -3.47 -6.82
CA GLY A 17 5.55 -4.89 -6.70
C GLY A 17 7.00 -5.20 -7.07
N GLN A 18 7.47 -4.71 -8.23
CA GLN A 18 8.87 -4.84 -8.65
C GLN A 18 9.84 -4.18 -7.67
N GLY A 19 9.50 -3.00 -7.15
CA GLY A 19 10.29 -2.34 -6.10
C GLY A 19 10.46 -3.23 -4.86
N ILE A 20 9.38 -3.88 -4.41
CA ILE A 20 9.42 -4.83 -3.29
C ILE A 20 10.32 -6.03 -3.60
N LEU A 21 10.21 -6.62 -4.80
CA LEU A 21 11.06 -7.75 -5.20
C LEU A 21 12.54 -7.40 -5.15
N ARG A 22 12.92 -6.25 -5.73
CA ARG A 22 14.30 -5.76 -5.71
C ARG A 22 14.79 -5.48 -4.30
N LEU A 23 14.01 -4.74 -3.50
CA LEU A 23 14.40 -4.41 -2.13
C LEU A 23 14.58 -5.64 -1.25
N LEU A 24 13.73 -6.66 -1.39
CA LEU A 24 13.88 -7.91 -0.65
C LEU A 24 15.12 -8.69 -1.09
N SER A 25 15.43 -8.71 -2.39
CA SER A 25 16.64 -9.34 -2.93
C SER A 25 17.91 -8.63 -2.46
N ASP A 26 17.99 -7.32 -2.68
CA ASP A 26 19.18 -6.51 -2.40
C ASP A 26 19.52 -6.48 -0.90
N ASN A 27 18.50 -6.56 -0.04
CA ASN A 27 18.66 -6.50 1.41
C ASN A 27 18.52 -7.86 2.11
N ALA A 28 18.48 -8.97 1.37
CA ALA A 28 18.18 -10.30 1.92
C ALA A 28 19.07 -10.69 3.11
N LYS A 29 20.38 -10.37 3.03
CA LYS A 29 21.35 -10.62 4.11
C LYS A 29 20.98 -9.87 5.39
N GLN A 30 20.78 -8.54 5.28
CA GLN A 30 20.47 -7.68 6.43
C GLN A 30 19.12 -8.03 7.06
N ILE A 31 18.12 -8.35 6.23
CA ILE A 31 16.80 -8.79 6.68
C ILE A 31 16.93 -10.09 7.47
N ARG A 32 17.67 -11.08 6.95
CA ARG A 32 17.90 -12.36 7.64
C ARG A 32 18.63 -12.16 8.97
N GLU A 33 19.63 -11.28 9.03
CA GLU A 33 20.36 -10.98 10.27
C GLU A 33 19.43 -10.38 11.35
N ARG A 34 18.48 -9.53 10.95
CA ARG A 34 17.51 -8.92 11.88
C ARG A 34 16.39 -9.86 12.32
N LEU A 35 15.88 -10.68 11.40
CA LEU A 35 14.73 -11.56 11.66
C LEU A 35 15.14 -12.96 12.16
N GLY A 36 16.41 -13.34 11.99
CA GLY A 36 16.92 -14.69 12.25
C GLY A 36 16.53 -15.74 11.20
N VAL A 37 15.63 -15.40 10.27
CA VAL A 37 15.13 -16.27 9.20
C VAL A 37 14.99 -15.49 7.89
N PRO A 38 15.12 -16.14 6.72
CA PRO A 38 14.92 -15.48 5.43
C PRO A 38 13.43 -15.21 5.15
N ILE A 39 13.18 -14.18 4.34
CA ILE A 39 11.89 -13.96 3.67
C ILE A 39 11.97 -14.58 2.28
N VAL A 40 10.99 -15.41 1.93
CA VAL A 40 10.91 -16.12 0.65
C VAL A 40 9.64 -15.72 -0.08
N MET A 41 9.80 -15.18 -1.29
CA MET A 41 8.67 -14.93 -2.18
C MET A 41 8.17 -16.26 -2.75
N ALA A 42 7.06 -16.77 -2.24
CA ALA A 42 6.53 -18.09 -2.57
C ALA A 42 5.66 -18.08 -3.83
N ARG A 43 4.82 -17.06 -3.99
CA ARG A 43 3.89 -16.92 -5.12
C ARG A 43 3.70 -15.44 -5.46
N MET A 44 3.49 -15.16 -6.74
CA MET A 44 3.22 -13.81 -7.23
C MET A 44 2.03 -13.84 -8.18
N VAL A 45 1.07 -12.95 -8.00
CA VAL A 45 -0.12 -12.85 -8.82
C VAL A 45 0.02 -11.65 -9.75
N ALA A 46 -0.12 -11.93 -11.04
CA ALA A 46 -0.22 -10.92 -12.08
C ALA A 46 -1.59 -10.95 -12.76
N ARG A 47 -2.02 -9.81 -13.29
CA ARG A 47 -3.21 -9.74 -14.14
C ARG A 47 -2.91 -10.14 -15.59
N ASP A 48 -1.74 -9.72 -16.10
CA ASP A 48 -1.36 -9.91 -17.50
C ASP A 48 0.00 -10.62 -17.59
N PRO A 49 0.06 -11.85 -18.15
CA PRO A 49 1.31 -12.58 -18.36
C PRO A 49 2.37 -11.81 -19.15
N LYS A 50 1.94 -10.99 -20.11
CA LYS A 50 2.86 -10.26 -21.01
C LYS A 50 3.54 -9.08 -20.33
N LYS A 51 2.89 -8.51 -19.32
CA LYS A 51 3.40 -7.38 -18.54
C LYS A 51 4.06 -7.81 -17.24
N ALA A 52 3.90 -9.08 -16.85
CA ALA A 52 4.47 -9.62 -15.64
C ALA A 52 6.00 -9.66 -15.72
N ARG A 53 6.64 -8.93 -14.80
CA ARG A 53 8.07 -9.00 -14.54
C ARG A 53 8.28 -9.69 -13.20
N THR A 54 9.35 -10.46 -13.08
CA THR A 54 9.63 -11.26 -11.90
C THR A 54 10.92 -10.86 -11.19
N ASP A 55 11.65 -9.85 -11.70
CA ASP A 55 12.89 -9.31 -11.13
C ASP A 55 13.81 -10.38 -10.51
N GLY A 56 14.17 -11.39 -11.32
CA GLY A 56 15.09 -12.47 -10.92
C GLY A 56 14.43 -13.64 -10.19
N ILE A 57 13.15 -13.55 -9.86
CA ILE A 57 12.37 -14.65 -9.31
C ILE A 57 11.93 -15.59 -10.44
N ALA A 58 12.00 -16.89 -10.16
CA ALA A 58 11.60 -17.93 -11.11
C ALA A 58 10.13 -17.77 -11.54
N ARG A 59 9.89 -17.87 -12.85
CA ARG A 59 8.57 -17.66 -13.46
C ARG A 59 7.51 -18.67 -13.04
N ASP A 60 7.93 -19.85 -12.58
CA ASP A 60 7.05 -20.88 -12.04
C ASP A 60 6.33 -20.46 -10.75
N ARG A 61 6.80 -19.40 -10.08
CA ARG A 61 6.15 -18.77 -8.92
C ARG A 61 5.06 -17.78 -9.32
N LEU A 62 5.00 -17.39 -10.59
CA LEU A 62 3.96 -16.52 -11.13
C LEU A 62 2.66 -17.31 -11.33
N THR A 63 1.54 -16.70 -10.96
CA THR A 63 0.20 -17.22 -11.19
C THR A 63 -0.75 -16.07 -11.57
N PHE A 64 -1.91 -16.44 -12.10
CA PHE A 64 -3.00 -15.54 -12.51
C PHE A 64 -4.25 -15.74 -11.65
N ASN A 65 -4.19 -16.66 -10.67
CA ASN A 65 -5.25 -16.95 -9.74
C ASN A 65 -4.87 -16.46 -8.33
N PRO A 66 -5.54 -15.42 -7.79
CA PRO A 66 -5.28 -14.95 -6.43
C PRO A 66 -5.39 -16.03 -5.35
N LYS A 67 -6.22 -17.07 -5.57
CA LYS A 67 -6.43 -18.17 -4.61
C LYS A 67 -5.19 -19.00 -4.35
N ASP A 68 -4.27 -19.06 -5.32
CA ASP A 68 -2.98 -19.72 -5.16
C ASP A 68 -2.08 -19.00 -4.12
N VAL A 69 -2.44 -17.77 -3.75
CA VAL A 69 -1.87 -17.00 -2.66
C VAL A 69 -2.76 -17.04 -1.41
N THR A 70 -4.02 -16.61 -1.54
CA THR A 70 -4.92 -16.40 -0.38
C THR A 70 -5.34 -17.70 0.31
N GLN A 71 -5.35 -18.84 -0.39
CA GLN A 71 -5.75 -20.15 0.15
C GLN A 71 -4.56 -21.08 0.39
N ASN A 72 -3.33 -20.69 0.02
CA ASN A 72 -2.16 -21.54 0.14
C ASN A 72 -1.72 -21.65 1.61
N PRO A 73 -1.76 -22.85 2.24
CA PRO A 73 -1.44 -23.00 3.66
C PRO A 73 0.02 -22.69 3.99
N ASN A 74 0.90 -22.66 2.98
CA ASN A 74 2.31 -22.36 3.17
C ASN A 74 2.65 -20.87 3.07
N ILE A 75 1.68 -19.97 2.84
CA ILE A 75 1.93 -18.53 2.78
C ILE A 75 1.54 -17.90 4.10
N ASP A 76 2.48 -17.19 4.71
CA ASP A 76 2.33 -16.53 6.01
C ASP A 76 1.79 -15.10 5.85
N ILE A 77 2.33 -14.38 4.87
CA ILE A 77 2.05 -12.96 4.66
C ILE A 77 1.60 -12.75 3.21
N VAL A 78 0.50 -12.02 3.02
CA VAL A 78 0.05 -11.54 1.71
C VAL A 78 0.40 -10.07 1.59
N VAL A 79 1.10 -9.70 0.52
CA VAL A 79 1.40 -8.31 0.17
C VAL A 79 0.51 -7.90 -0.99
N GLU A 80 -0.36 -6.91 -0.81
CA GLU A 80 -1.28 -6.42 -1.84
C GLU A 80 -0.90 -5.02 -2.33
N VAL A 81 -0.61 -4.92 -3.62
CA VAL A 81 -0.21 -3.69 -4.32
C VAL A 81 -0.80 -3.63 -5.73
N MET A 82 -2.01 -4.16 -5.90
CA MET A 82 -2.70 -4.17 -7.20
C MET A 82 -3.47 -2.88 -7.50
N GLY A 83 -3.90 -2.17 -6.45
CA GLY A 83 -4.68 -0.94 -6.56
C GLY A 83 -6.16 -1.19 -6.87
N GLY A 84 -6.97 -0.13 -6.74
CA GLY A 84 -8.43 -0.19 -6.86
C GLY A 84 -9.11 -0.79 -5.62
N VAL A 85 -10.43 -0.70 -5.53
CA VAL A 85 -11.20 -1.27 -4.39
C VAL A 85 -11.56 -2.72 -4.69
N ASP A 86 -12.26 -2.97 -5.79
CA ASP A 86 -12.56 -4.32 -6.28
C ASP A 86 -11.70 -4.67 -7.49
N PRO A 87 -11.13 -5.89 -7.55
CA PRO A 87 -11.36 -7.04 -6.67
C PRO A 87 -10.41 -7.11 -5.44
N ALA A 88 -9.67 -6.03 -5.12
CA ALA A 88 -8.67 -6.06 -4.05
C ALA A 88 -9.27 -6.35 -2.67
N TYR A 89 -10.46 -5.81 -2.37
CA TYR A 89 -11.20 -6.07 -1.13
C TYR A 89 -11.43 -7.56 -0.91
N ASP A 90 -11.98 -8.26 -1.90
CA ASP A 90 -12.28 -9.68 -1.77
C ASP A 90 -11.03 -10.53 -1.55
N ILE A 91 -9.93 -10.18 -2.25
CA ILE A 91 -8.65 -10.87 -2.13
C ILE A 91 -8.06 -10.68 -0.72
N VAL A 92 -8.03 -9.44 -0.22
CA VAL A 92 -7.50 -9.13 1.13
C VAL A 92 -8.38 -9.76 2.20
N ARG A 93 -9.70 -9.64 2.08
CA ARG A 93 -10.67 -10.25 3.00
C ARG A 93 -10.49 -11.77 3.07
N GLU A 94 -10.32 -12.44 1.93
CA GLU A 94 -10.07 -13.89 1.87
C GLU A 94 -8.74 -14.27 2.53
N ALA A 95 -7.66 -13.52 2.29
CA ALA A 95 -6.37 -13.75 2.93
C ALA A 95 -6.48 -13.66 4.47
N ILE A 96 -7.12 -12.62 4.98
CA ILE A 96 -7.35 -12.43 6.42
C ILE A 96 -8.23 -13.56 6.97
N ALA A 97 -9.31 -13.92 6.26
CA ALA A 97 -10.21 -14.99 6.67
C ALA A 97 -9.51 -16.35 6.82
N ASN A 98 -8.48 -16.59 5.99
CA ASN A 98 -7.61 -17.75 6.00
C ASN A 98 -6.41 -17.63 6.96
N GLY A 99 -6.41 -16.64 7.86
CA GLY A 99 -5.41 -16.52 8.92
C GLY A 99 -4.04 -16.01 8.44
N LYS A 100 -4.00 -15.25 7.34
CA LYS A 100 -2.76 -14.65 6.83
C LYS A 100 -2.62 -13.22 7.32
N HIS A 101 -1.40 -12.83 7.67
CA HIS A 101 -1.09 -11.41 7.85
C HIS A 101 -1.13 -10.73 6.49
N VAL A 102 -1.55 -9.46 6.45
CA VAL A 102 -1.64 -8.68 5.22
C VAL A 102 -0.85 -7.39 5.33
N VAL A 103 -0.11 -7.08 4.28
CA VAL A 103 0.51 -5.76 4.07
C VAL A 103 -0.05 -5.18 2.77
N THR A 104 -0.58 -3.96 2.77
CA THR A 104 -1.09 -3.31 1.55
C THR A 104 -0.51 -1.90 1.36
N ALA A 105 -0.44 -1.44 0.11
CA ALA A 105 -0.19 -0.03 -0.21
C ALA A 105 -1.42 0.64 -0.86
N ASN A 106 -2.59 0.01 -0.74
CA ASN A 106 -3.79 0.39 -1.47
C ASN A 106 -4.64 1.39 -0.68
N LYS A 107 -4.37 2.68 -0.91
CA LYS A 107 -5.07 3.80 -0.28
C LYS A 107 -6.58 3.81 -0.52
N ALA A 108 -7.04 3.50 -1.74
CA ALA A 108 -8.46 3.54 -2.07
C ALA A 108 -9.21 2.45 -1.30
N LEU A 109 -8.67 1.23 -1.30
CA LEU A 109 -9.21 0.12 -0.52
C LEU A 109 -9.30 0.46 0.97
N MET A 110 -8.22 0.99 1.55
CA MET A 110 -8.19 1.32 2.98
C MET A 110 -9.11 2.50 3.34
N ALA A 111 -9.25 3.50 2.47
CA ALA A 111 -10.13 4.63 2.71
C ALA A 111 -11.62 4.25 2.62
N GLU A 112 -11.99 3.39 1.67
CA GLU A 112 -13.39 3.03 1.43
C GLU A 112 -13.87 1.84 2.26
N ARG A 113 -13.03 0.82 2.43
CA ARG A 113 -13.39 -0.47 3.03
C ARG A 113 -12.44 -0.91 4.16
N GLY A 114 -11.51 -0.04 4.58
CA GLY A 114 -10.48 -0.39 5.55
C GLY A 114 -11.02 -0.78 6.92
N ASN A 115 -12.08 -0.12 7.40
CA ASN A 115 -12.67 -0.42 8.72
C ASN A 115 -13.13 -1.88 8.81
N GLU A 116 -13.80 -2.40 7.78
CA GLU A 116 -14.24 -3.80 7.73
C GLU A 116 -13.06 -4.79 7.75
N LEU A 117 -11.98 -4.44 7.06
CA LEU A 117 -10.77 -5.27 6.99
C LEU A 117 -10.01 -5.27 8.31
N ILE A 118 -9.92 -4.13 8.98
CA ILE A 118 -9.28 -3.98 10.30
C ILE A 118 -10.04 -4.83 11.33
N GLU A 119 -11.36 -4.67 11.42
CA GLU A 119 -12.18 -5.48 12.33
C GLU A 119 -12.07 -6.99 12.05
N LEU A 120 -12.00 -7.38 10.77
CA LEU A 120 -11.81 -8.77 10.40
C LEU A 120 -10.43 -9.30 10.82
N ALA A 121 -9.38 -8.50 10.65
CA ALA A 121 -8.02 -8.85 11.05
C ALA A 121 -7.92 -9.04 12.56
N GLU A 122 -8.53 -8.16 13.34
CA GLU A 122 -8.64 -8.29 14.80
C GLU A 122 -9.37 -9.57 15.21
N ARG A 123 -10.54 -9.85 14.62
CA ARG A 123 -11.30 -11.09 14.90
C ARG A 123 -10.53 -12.36 14.53
N LYS A 124 -9.68 -12.28 13.51
CA LYS A 124 -8.84 -13.40 13.04
C LYS A 124 -7.48 -13.48 13.72
N ASN A 125 -7.16 -12.51 14.60
CA ASN A 125 -5.87 -12.39 15.28
C ASN A 125 -4.69 -12.43 14.31
N VAL A 126 -4.79 -11.62 13.24
CA VAL A 126 -3.73 -11.42 12.24
C VAL A 126 -3.44 -9.93 12.07
N ASP A 127 -2.24 -9.61 11.60
CA ASP A 127 -1.86 -8.22 11.36
C ASP A 127 -2.35 -7.73 9.99
N LEU A 128 -2.82 -6.49 9.95
CA LEU A 128 -3.07 -5.73 8.72
C LEU A 128 -2.26 -4.43 8.77
N TYR A 129 -1.23 -4.33 7.93
CA TYR A 129 -0.39 -3.14 7.81
C TYR A 129 -0.57 -2.44 6.47
N PHE A 130 -0.61 -1.11 6.50
CA PHE A 130 -0.90 -0.31 5.30
C PHE A 130 -0.10 1.00 5.21
N GLU A 131 1.12 1.01 5.77
CA GLU A 131 2.02 2.18 5.75
C GLU A 131 2.23 2.74 4.33
N GLY A 132 2.46 1.85 3.35
CA GLY A 132 2.70 2.27 1.96
C GLY A 132 1.51 2.94 1.28
N ALA A 133 0.32 2.96 1.90
CA ALA A 133 -0.86 3.63 1.36
C ALA A 133 -0.82 5.15 1.53
N VAL A 134 -0.11 5.66 2.55
CA VAL A 134 -0.11 7.08 2.91
C VAL A 134 1.31 7.62 2.99
N ALA A 135 1.54 8.80 2.40
CA ALA A 135 2.82 9.52 2.45
C ALA A 135 4.06 8.73 1.98
N GLY A 136 3.87 7.64 1.25
CA GLY A 136 4.94 6.90 0.57
C GLY A 136 5.99 6.34 1.54
N GLY A 137 7.17 6.95 1.56
CA GLY A 137 8.28 6.53 2.42
C GLY A 137 8.30 7.16 3.82
N VAL A 138 7.37 8.09 4.11
CA VAL A 138 7.29 8.73 5.43
C VAL A 138 6.57 7.78 6.40
N PRO A 139 7.16 7.40 7.54
CA PRO A 139 6.60 6.40 8.46
C PRO A 139 5.50 6.99 9.37
N ILE A 140 4.48 7.62 8.77
CA ILE A 140 3.48 8.39 9.49
C ILE A 140 2.47 7.50 10.23
N LEU A 141 2.04 6.39 9.64
CA LEU A 141 1.04 5.53 10.29
C LEU A 141 1.65 4.82 11.49
N ARG A 142 2.90 4.34 11.38
CA ARG A 142 3.65 3.82 12.53
C ARG A 142 3.84 4.87 13.61
N LEU A 143 4.19 6.11 13.27
CA LEU A 143 4.35 7.19 14.24
C LEU A 143 3.05 7.40 15.03
N LEU A 144 1.91 7.51 14.33
CA LEU A 144 0.60 7.70 14.94
C LEU A 144 0.20 6.51 15.84
N ARG A 145 0.43 5.28 15.37
CA ARG A 145 0.00 4.07 16.08
C ARG A 145 0.89 3.72 17.29
N GLU A 146 2.20 3.88 17.16
CA GLU A 146 3.16 3.35 18.13
C GLU A 146 3.76 4.47 18.97
N ALA A 147 4.41 5.44 18.32
CA ALA A 147 5.16 6.48 19.02
C ALA A 147 4.26 7.49 19.74
N MET A 148 3.08 7.76 19.19
CA MET A 148 2.10 8.70 19.78
C MET A 148 0.98 7.99 20.56
N SER A 149 1.13 6.69 20.84
CA SER A 149 0.10 5.89 21.52
C SER A 149 -0.28 6.40 22.92
N SER A 150 0.62 7.11 23.59
CA SER A 150 0.37 7.76 24.88
C SER A 150 -0.12 9.20 24.79
N ASP A 151 -0.05 9.81 23.60
CA ASP A 151 -0.39 11.21 23.38
C ASP A 151 -1.84 11.38 22.91
N ARG A 152 -2.42 12.53 23.23
CA ARG A 152 -3.72 12.92 22.67
C ARG A 152 -3.51 13.83 21.47
N ILE A 153 -3.76 13.30 20.28
CA ILE A 153 -3.71 14.07 19.04
C ILE A 153 -4.94 14.97 18.95
N THR A 154 -4.73 16.28 18.83
CA THR A 154 -5.81 17.28 18.76
C THR A 154 -6.02 17.83 17.35
N ARG A 155 -5.02 17.70 16.47
CA ARG A 155 -5.06 18.20 15.09
C ARG A 155 -3.99 17.53 14.24
N LEU A 156 -4.36 17.21 13.00
CA LEU A 156 -3.44 16.79 11.95
C LEU A 156 -3.52 17.75 10.76
N ARG A 157 -2.37 18.16 10.23
CA ARG A 157 -2.24 18.99 9.02
C ARG A 157 -1.02 18.53 8.24
N GLY A 158 -1.14 18.44 6.92
CA GLY A 158 -0.02 18.06 6.07
C GLY A 158 -0.37 18.14 4.60
N ILE A 159 0.67 18.25 3.78
CA ILE A 159 0.59 18.16 2.33
C ILE A 159 0.85 16.70 1.97
N VAL A 160 -0.19 16.01 1.49
CA VAL A 160 -0.14 14.55 1.30
C VAL A 160 -0.25 14.13 -0.17
N ASN A 161 -0.39 15.08 -1.09
CA ASN A 161 -0.45 14.84 -2.53
C ASN A 161 0.65 15.65 -3.26
N GLY A 162 1.53 14.94 -3.97
CA GLY A 162 2.69 15.57 -4.61
C GLY A 162 2.33 16.38 -5.85
N THR A 163 1.37 15.90 -6.65
CA THR A 163 0.97 16.51 -7.92
C THR A 163 0.29 17.87 -7.71
N SER A 164 -0.72 17.93 -6.84
CA SER A 164 -1.38 19.19 -6.47
C SER A 164 -0.41 20.17 -5.81
N ASN A 165 0.49 19.69 -4.94
CA ASN A 165 1.52 20.53 -4.34
C ASN A 165 2.44 21.14 -5.41
N TYR A 166 2.94 20.32 -6.34
CA TYR A 166 3.77 20.81 -7.45
C TYR A 166 3.03 21.86 -8.29
N VAL A 167 1.77 21.61 -8.65
CA VAL A 167 0.96 22.55 -9.43
C VAL A 167 0.83 23.88 -8.70
N LEU A 168 0.49 23.86 -7.41
CA LEU A 168 0.36 25.08 -6.60
C LEU A 168 1.70 25.82 -6.42
N THR A 169 2.81 25.09 -6.28
CA THR A 169 4.15 25.68 -6.23
C THR A 169 4.49 26.39 -7.54
N GLU A 170 4.28 25.77 -8.69
CA GLU A 170 4.57 26.39 -9.99
C GLU A 170 3.71 27.62 -10.26
N MET A 171 2.43 27.60 -9.85
CA MET A 171 1.56 28.77 -9.93
C MET A 171 2.04 29.90 -9.02
N GLY A 172 2.37 29.59 -7.76
CA GLY A 172 2.76 30.59 -6.76
C GLY A 172 4.14 31.19 -7.01
N GLU A 173 5.13 30.38 -7.38
CA GLU A 173 6.52 30.81 -7.53
C GLU A 173 6.82 31.37 -8.92
N LYS A 174 6.17 30.84 -9.97
CA LYS A 174 6.47 31.20 -11.37
C LYS A 174 5.34 31.93 -12.06
N GLY A 175 4.21 32.16 -11.38
CA GLY A 175 3.06 32.86 -11.93
C GLY A 175 2.39 32.10 -13.08
N LEU A 176 2.57 30.78 -13.18
CA LEU A 176 1.93 29.98 -14.22
C LEU A 176 0.42 29.94 -14.01
N SER A 177 -0.34 29.83 -15.10
CA SER A 177 -1.74 29.46 -15.02
C SER A 177 -1.89 28.01 -14.54
N PHE A 178 -3.06 27.68 -13.99
CA PHE A 178 -3.38 26.32 -13.55
C PHE A 178 -3.13 25.29 -14.67
N ASP A 179 -3.67 25.53 -15.87
CA ASP A 179 -3.53 24.61 -17.01
C ASP A 179 -2.07 24.42 -17.44
N ALA A 180 -1.25 25.48 -17.39
CA ALA A 180 0.16 25.41 -17.73
C ALA A 180 0.95 24.61 -16.68
N ALA A 181 0.65 24.81 -15.40
CA ALA A 181 1.27 24.06 -14.31
C ALA A 181 0.91 22.57 -14.34
N VAL A 182 -0.37 22.23 -14.62
CA VAL A 182 -0.83 20.84 -14.78
C VAL A 182 -0.13 20.18 -15.97
N ARG A 183 -0.05 20.86 -17.12
CA ARG A 183 0.66 20.33 -18.29
C ARG A 183 2.14 20.08 -17.99
N GLY A 184 2.80 21.02 -17.33
CA GLY A 184 4.20 20.86 -16.92
C GLY A 184 4.39 19.70 -15.92
N ALA A 185 3.41 19.44 -15.06
CA ALA A 185 3.42 18.27 -14.17
C ALA A 185 3.34 16.95 -14.96
N GLN A 186 2.49 16.90 -16.00
CA GLN A 186 2.35 15.72 -16.87
C GLN A 186 3.63 15.46 -17.68
N GLU A 187 4.22 16.50 -18.26
CA GLU A 187 5.46 16.41 -19.05
C GLU A 187 6.63 15.86 -18.22
N LYS A 188 6.70 16.22 -16.93
CA LYS A 188 7.72 15.74 -16.00
C LYS A 188 7.37 14.40 -15.35
N GLY A 189 6.19 13.84 -15.62
CA GLY A 189 5.72 12.60 -15.04
C GLY A 189 5.29 12.70 -13.57
N TYR A 190 5.04 13.91 -13.05
CA TYR A 190 4.43 14.11 -11.73
C TYR A 190 2.91 13.90 -11.74
N ALA A 191 2.26 14.03 -12.89
CA ALA A 191 0.84 13.83 -13.07
C ALA A 191 0.59 12.77 -14.16
N GLU A 192 -0.43 11.94 -13.97
CA GLU A 192 -0.89 11.03 -15.02
C GLU A 192 -1.66 11.79 -16.13
N ALA A 193 -1.97 11.09 -17.22
CA ALA A 193 -2.75 11.66 -18.32
C ALA A 193 -4.12 12.16 -17.85
N ASP A 194 -4.74 11.44 -16.90
CA ASP A 194 -5.90 11.89 -16.14
C ASP A 194 -5.48 12.21 -14.70
N PRO A 195 -5.25 13.49 -14.35
CA PRO A 195 -4.82 13.89 -13.01
C PRO A 195 -6.01 14.21 -12.08
N THR A 196 -7.25 13.86 -12.47
CA THR A 196 -8.47 14.31 -11.77
C THR A 196 -8.42 14.02 -10.28
N LEU A 197 -8.00 12.82 -9.88
CA LEU A 197 -7.94 12.42 -8.46
C LEU A 197 -6.96 13.28 -7.64
N ASP A 198 -5.89 13.75 -8.26
CA ASP A 198 -4.87 14.58 -7.60
C ASP A 198 -5.33 16.04 -7.47
N ILE A 199 -5.86 16.62 -8.54
CA ILE A 199 -6.22 18.05 -8.59
C ILE A 199 -7.56 18.37 -7.93
N SER A 200 -8.48 17.40 -7.86
CA SER A 200 -9.76 17.55 -7.15
C SER A 200 -9.64 17.33 -5.64
N GLY A 201 -8.47 16.86 -5.16
CA GLY A 201 -8.24 16.54 -3.76
C GLY A 201 -8.70 15.14 -3.33
N GLY A 202 -9.22 14.31 -4.24
CA GLY A 202 -9.67 12.95 -3.91
C GLY A 202 -8.55 12.06 -3.31
N ASP A 203 -7.35 12.10 -3.87
CA ASP A 203 -6.19 11.35 -3.31
C ASP A 203 -5.82 11.87 -1.91
N ALA A 204 -5.88 13.19 -1.70
CA ALA A 204 -5.62 13.78 -0.39
C ALA A 204 -6.70 13.40 0.62
N ALA A 205 -7.98 13.35 0.20
CA ALA A 205 -9.09 12.92 1.02
C ALA A 205 -8.95 11.45 1.44
N HIS A 206 -8.61 10.52 0.51
CA HIS A 206 -8.34 9.12 0.88
C HIS A 206 -7.25 8.98 1.94
N LYS A 207 -6.13 9.70 1.77
CA LYS A 207 -5.03 9.69 2.74
C LYS A 207 -5.46 10.29 4.07
N LEU A 208 -6.25 11.36 4.05
CA LEU A 208 -6.75 12.01 5.26
C LEU A 208 -7.74 11.11 6.01
N THR A 209 -8.62 10.37 5.33
CA THR A 209 -9.51 9.39 5.96
C THR A 209 -8.70 8.36 6.75
N ILE A 210 -7.66 7.78 6.15
CA ILE A 210 -6.79 6.80 6.82
C ILE A 210 -6.07 7.44 8.03
N LEU A 211 -5.51 8.63 7.84
CA LEU A 211 -4.79 9.35 8.91
C LEU A 211 -5.72 9.72 10.07
N ALA A 212 -6.94 10.18 9.78
CA ALA A 212 -7.92 10.58 10.78
C ALA A 212 -8.39 9.37 11.60
N THR A 213 -8.67 8.24 10.94
CA THR A 213 -9.05 7.00 11.63
C THR A 213 -7.99 6.56 12.64
N LEU A 214 -6.71 6.61 12.25
CA LEU A 214 -5.62 6.26 13.17
C LEU A 214 -5.36 7.32 14.25
N ALA A 215 -5.34 8.60 13.87
CA ALA A 215 -4.97 9.68 14.78
C ALA A 215 -6.01 9.92 15.89
N PHE A 216 -7.29 9.70 15.59
CA PHE A 216 -8.38 9.95 16.54
C PHE A 216 -9.01 8.67 17.10
N GLY A 217 -8.57 7.49 16.64
CA GLY A 217 -9.03 6.20 17.15
C GLY A 217 -10.51 5.92 16.91
N ALA A 218 -11.10 6.51 15.85
CA ALA A 218 -12.50 6.36 15.52
C ALA A 218 -12.67 6.12 14.01
N PRO A 219 -13.60 5.26 13.56
CA PRO A 219 -13.87 5.06 12.14
C PRO A 219 -14.27 6.38 11.47
N VAL A 220 -13.50 6.81 10.47
CA VAL A 220 -13.86 7.89 9.55
C VAL A 220 -14.15 7.27 8.20
N ARG A 221 -15.24 7.67 7.55
CA ARG A 221 -15.60 7.22 6.20
C ARG A 221 -15.11 8.24 5.19
N HIS A 222 -14.77 7.78 3.99
CA HIS A 222 -14.36 8.69 2.92
C HIS A 222 -15.46 9.71 2.54
N ALA A 223 -16.74 9.37 2.77
CA ALA A 223 -17.88 10.26 2.51
C ALA A 223 -18.14 11.30 3.61
N ASP A 224 -17.42 11.24 4.75
CA ASP A 224 -17.52 12.24 5.83
C ASP A 224 -16.68 13.49 5.51
#